data_AF-A0A948EYB5-F1
#
_entry.id   AF-A0A948EYB5-F1
#
_cell.length_a   1.000
_cell.length_b   1.000
_cell.length_c   1.000
_cell.angle_alpha   90.00
_cell.angle_beta   90.00
_cell.angle_gamma   90.00
#
_symmetry.space_group_name_H-M   'P 1'
#
loop_
_entity.id
_entity.type
_entity.pdbx_description
1 polymer ?
#
loop_
_entity_poly.entity_id
_entity_poly.type
_entity_poly.pdbx_seq_one_letter_code
_entity_poly.pdbx_strand_id
1 'polypeptide(L)'
;MNLCKHCGVEVEEDARYCPLCRNPFRPGMDGEKKEPAPPSRDPQKANRRIRRWLLEVLSLLAVTGALVVFAADFISGMSLSWAHYPLASIAFLWLSAVLLILCSSRAWIYLPAEIVAAGLFIFMLDRFTPGPAWFLPLALPVLLLIGTVLALTLTIVRKLDLSPFATIATAMLAAGAFAVGLELLLNRYFDHRWFVSWSALACVCMLPLVLLLLYLRKWLKERQAEIRKMLHM
;
A
#
# COMPACT_ATOMS: atom_id res chain seq x y z
N MET A 1 -48.98 18.12 7.78
CA MET A 1 -47.52 17.92 7.76
C MET A 1 -47.23 16.76 8.70
N ASN A 2 -46.43 15.77 8.29
CA ASN A 2 -46.25 14.54 9.08
C ASN A 2 -44.83 14.44 9.65
N LEU A 3 -44.73 14.26 10.97
CA LEU A 3 -43.47 14.02 11.66
C LEU A 3 -43.22 12.51 11.77
N CYS A 4 -42.02 12.06 11.39
CA CYS A 4 -41.65 10.66 11.60
C CYS A 4 -41.49 10.36 13.10
N LYS A 5 -42.35 9.49 13.65
CA LYS A 5 -42.27 9.08 15.07
C LYS A 5 -40.96 8.37 15.45
N HIS A 6 -40.23 7.84 14.46
CA HIS A 6 -38.99 7.09 14.71
C HIS A 6 -37.73 7.97 14.60
N CYS A 7 -37.71 8.98 13.74
CA CYS A 7 -36.51 9.79 13.51
C CYS A 7 -36.72 11.30 13.69
N GLY A 8 -37.94 11.75 13.99
CA GLY A 8 -38.26 13.15 14.29
C GLY A 8 -38.15 14.11 13.10
N VAL A 9 -37.97 13.60 11.89
CA VAL A 9 -37.83 14.43 10.68
C VAL A 9 -39.20 14.74 10.10
N GLU A 10 -39.37 16.00 9.71
CA GLU A 10 -40.54 16.51 8.99
C GLU A 10 -40.52 16.01 7.55
N VAL A 11 -41.63 15.41 7.11
CA VAL A 11 -41.77 14.85 5.77
C VAL A 11 -43.05 15.38 5.12
N GLU A 12 -43.00 15.58 3.81
CA GLU A 12 -44.16 15.95 2.98
C GLU A 12 -45.33 14.97 3.16
N GLU A 13 -46.56 15.46 3.05
CA GLU A 13 -47.79 14.78 3.51
C GLU A 13 -48.11 13.48 2.73
N ASP A 14 -47.53 13.35 1.55
CA ASP A 14 -47.70 12.31 0.55
C ASP A 14 -46.55 11.27 0.54
N ALA A 15 -45.57 11.41 1.42
CA ALA A 15 -44.47 10.45 1.55
C ALA A 15 -44.93 9.11 2.18
N ARG A 16 -44.85 8.02 1.41
CA ARG A 16 -45.21 6.66 1.87
C ARG A 16 -44.21 6.04 2.86
N TYR A 17 -42.94 6.46 2.79
CA TYR A 17 -41.85 5.97 3.62
C TYR A 17 -40.93 7.13 4.04
N CYS A 18 -40.30 7.02 5.21
CA CYS A 18 -39.31 8.00 5.63
C CYS A 18 -37.99 7.82 4.84
N PRO A 19 -37.42 8.88 4.23
CA PRO A 19 -36.18 8.77 3.46
C PRO A 19 -34.94 8.43 4.31
N LEU A 20 -34.97 8.75 5.62
CA LEU A 20 -33.85 8.52 6.54
C LEU A 20 -33.90 7.14 7.22
N CYS A 21 -35.05 6.79 7.80
CA CYS A 21 -35.18 5.55 8.57
C CYS A 21 -35.92 4.42 7.84
N ARG A 22 -36.47 4.70 6.65
CA ARG A 22 -37.27 3.76 5.83
C ARG A 22 -38.50 3.17 6.53
N ASN A 23 -38.94 3.78 7.62
CA ASN A 23 -40.14 3.35 8.32
C ASN A 23 -41.39 3.75 7.51
N PRO A 24 -42.33 2.82 7.24
CA PRO A 24 -43.58 3.13 6.56
C PRO A 24 -44.53 3.90 7.47
N PHE A 25 -45.22 4.90 6.91
CA PHE A 25 -46.16 5.74 7.68
C PHE A 25 -47.59 5.18 7.77
N ARG A 26 -47.99 4.28 6.85
CA ARG A 26 -49.34 3.68 6.84
C ARG A 26 -49.28 2.18 7.19
N PRO A 27 -49.80 1.75 8.35
CA PRO A 27 -50.07 0.34 8.61
C PRO A 27 -51.42 -0.02 7.99
N GLY A 28 -51.43 -0.93 7.00
CA GLY A 28 -52.66 -1.54 6.46
C GLY A 28 -53.02 -1.21 5.01
N MET A 29 -52.12 -1.44 4.07
CA MET A 29 -52.51 -1.74 2.68
C MET A 29 -51.78 -3.00 2.22
N ASP A 30 -52.39 -4.12 2.56
CA ASP A 30 -52.00 -5.47 2.19
C ASP A 30 -52.46 -5.68 0.73
N GLY A 31 -51.75 -5.12 -0.25
CA GLY A 31 -52.22 -5.25 -1.64
C GLY A 31 -51.46 -4.53 -2.76
N GLU A 32 -50.54 -3.60 -2.47
CA GLU A 32 -49.68 -3.04 -3.51
C GLU A 32 -48.41 -3.88 -3.62
N LYS A 33 -48.13 -4.36 -4.84
CA LYS A 33 -46.90 -5.08 -5.23
C LYS A 33 -45.72 -4.52 -4.45
N LYS A 34 -45.03 -5.39 -3.70
CA LYS A 34 -43.69 -5.12 -3.17
C LYS A 34 -42.83 -4.66 -4.34
N GLU A 35 -42.72 -3.35 -4.56
CA GLU A 35 -41.66 -2.82 -5.40
C GLU A 35 -40.35 -3.30 -4.77
N PRO A 36 -39.55 -4.10 -5.51
CA PRO A 36 -38.33 -4.62 -4.95
C PRO A 36 -37.48 -3.43 -4.54
N ALA A 37 -37.10 -3.39 -3.27
CA ALA A 37 -36.16 -2.40 -2.76
C ALA A 37 -35.00 -2.28 -3.77
N PRO A 38 -34.56 -1.05 -4.12
CA PRO A 38 -33.53 -0.85 -5.13
C PRO A 38 -32.34 -1.75 -4.79
N PRO A 39 -31.79 -2.52 -5.76
CA PRO A 39 -30.80 -3.54 -5.49
C PRO A 39 -29.66 -2.89 -4.72
N SER A 40 -29.47 -3.31 -3.46
CA SER A 40 -28.33 -2.87 -2.68
C SER A 40 -27.10 -3.28 -3.47
N ARG A 41 -26.37 -2.29 -4.00
CA ARG A 41 -25.09 -2.53 -4.65
C ARG A 41 -24.19 -3.12 -3.58
N ASP A 42 -24.07 -4.45 -3.59
CA ASP A 42 -23.20 -5.16 -2.68
C ASP A 42 -21.76 -4.65 -2.92
N PRO A 43 -21.19 -3.85 -1.99
CA PRO A 43 -19.90 -3.21 -2.20
C PRO A 43 -18.79 -4.26 -2.39
N GLN A 44 -18.98 -5.49 -1.89
CA GLN A 44 -18.03 -6.59 -2.09
C GLN A 44 -18.02 -7.09 -3.53
N LYS A 45 -19.20 -7.19 -4.17
CA LYS A 45 -19.31 -7.55 -5.59
C LYS A 45 -18.75 -6.46 -6.50
N ALA A 46 -18.97 -5.19 -6.14
CA ALA A 46 -18.41 -4.05 -6.88
C ALA A 46 -16.87 -4.03 -6.81
N ASN A 47 -16.29 -4.22 -5.63
CA ASN A 47 -14.84 -4.26 -5.43
C ASN A 47 -14.20 -5.46 -6.16
N ARG A 48 -14.83 -6.64 -6.13
CA ARG A 48 -14.34 -7.82 -6.87
C ARG A 48 -14.36 -7.60 -8.39
N ARG A 49 -15.39 -6.90 -8.90
CA ARG A 49 -15.48 -6.52 -10.31
C ARG A 49 -14.35 -5.55 -10.69
N ILE A 50 -14.12 -4.51 -9.89
CA ILE A 50 -13.04 -3.55 -10.11
C ILE A 50 -11.67 -4.24 -10.11
N ARG A 51 -11.40 -5.14 -9.16
CA ARG A 51 -10.13 -5.89 -9.12
C ARG A 51 -9.91 -6.74 -10.36
N ARG A 52 -10.96 -7.42 -10.86
CA ARG A 52 -10.88 -8.21 -12.11
C ARG A 52 -10.59 -7.31 -13.31
N TRP A 53 -11.33 -6.21 -13.45
CA TRP A 53 -11.09 -5.23 -14.50
C TRP A 53 -9.66 -4.66 -14.47
N LEU A 54 -9.16 -4.31 -13.28
CA LEU A 54 -7.78 -3.85 -13.11
C LEU A 54 -6.76 -4.90 -13.56
N LEU A 55 -6.96 -6.17 -13.16
CA LEU A 55 -6.07 -7.27 -13.56
C LEU A 55 -6.12 -7.53 -15.07
N GLU A 56 -7.30 -7.47 -15.69
CA GLU A 56 -7.47 -7.63 -17.13
C GLU A 56 -6.77 -6.51 -17.90
N VAL A 57 -7.04 -5.24 -17.56
CA VAL A 57 -6.42 -4.08 -18.20
C VAL A 57 -4.91 -4.09 -18.02
N LEU A 58 -4.42 -4.38 -16.81
CA LEU A 58 -3.00 -4.48 -16.52
C LEU A 58 -2.32 -5.60 -17.32
N SER A 59 -2.98 -6.76 -17.43
CA SER A 59 -2.44 -7.90 -18.18
C SER A 59 -2.42 -7.61 -19.68
N LEU A 60 -3.48 -6.98 -20.21
CA LEU A 60 -3.51 -6.53 -21.60
C LEU A 60 -2.39 -5.52 -21.88
N LEU A 61 -2.22 -4.52 -21.01
CA LEU A 61 -1.17 -3.52 -21.16
C LEU A 61 0.22 -4.14 -21.12
N ALA A 62 0.47 -5.06 -20.19
CA ALA A 62 1.74 -5.78 -20.09
C ALA A 62 2.03 -6.63 -21.33
N VAL A 63 1.05 -7.38 -21.83
CA VAL A 63 1.18 -8.20 -23.04
C VAL A 63 1.42 -7.32 -24.26
N THR A 64 0.66 -6.24 -24.44
CA THR A 64 0.87 -5.30 -25.54
C THR A 64 2.26 -4.66 -25.47
N GLY A 65 2.69 -4.19 -24.30
CA GLY A 65 4.03 -3.64 -24.11
C GLY A 65 5.13 -4.65 -24.43
N ALA A 66 4.99 -5.89 -23.97
CA ALA A 66 5.95 -6.96 -24.26
C ALA A 66 6.01 -7.29 -25.76
N LEU A 67 4.86 -7.34 -26.45
CA LEU A 67 4.79 -7.56 -27.89
C LEU A 67 5.44 -6.43 -28.67
N VAL A 68 5.22 -5.16 -28.29
CA VAL A 68 5.85 -4.02 -28.95
C VAL A 68 7.37 -4.04 -28.78
N VAL A 69 7.86 -4.27 -27.56
CA VAL A 69 9.31 -4.38 -27.28
C VAL A 69 9.91 -5.53 -28.09
N PHE A 70 9.26 -6.69 -28.08
CA PHE A 70 9.73 -7.87 -28.82
C PHE A 70 9.75 -7.63 -30.33
N ALA A 71 8.70 -7.03 -30.89
CA ALA A 71 8.64 -6.68 -32.30
C ALA A 71 9.71 -5.65 -32.68
N ALA A 72 9.93 -4.63 -31.83
CA ALA A 72 10.95 -3.61 -32.07
C ALA A 72 12.36 -4.20 -32.09
N ASP A 73 12.68 -5.10 -31.17
CA ASP A 73 13.97 -5.79 -31.09
C ASP A 73 14.16 -6.75 -32.28
N PHE A 74 13.10 -7.48 -32.67
CA PHE A 74 13.11 -8.34 -33.84
C PHE A 74 13.41 -7.57 -35.13
N ILE A 75 12.79 -6.40 -35.31
CA ILE A 75 13.01 -5.51 -36.46
C ILE A 75 14.42 -4.89 -36.42
N SER A 76 14.91 -4.52 -35.24
CA SER A 76 16.17 -3.78 -35.08
C SER A 76 17.41 -4.65 -35.32
N GLY A 77 17.29 -5.97 -35.18
CA GLY A 77 18.37 -6.85 -35.63
C GLY A 77 18.31 -8.26 -35.07
N MET A 78 17.29 -9.05 -35.42
CA MET A 78 17.23 -10.54 -35.37
C MET A 78 17.89 -11.26 -34.17
N SER A 79 18.11 -10.58 -33.05
CA SER A 79 18.84 -11.08 -31.89
C SER A 79 18.26 -10.40 -30.65
N LEU A 80 17.84 -11.23 -29.68
CA LEU A 80 17.26 -10.82 -28.39
C LEU A 80 18.29 -10.18 -27.45
N SER A 81 19.01 -9.19 -27.93
CA SER A 81 20.16 -8.62 -27.23
C SER A 81 19.80 -7.43 -26.34
N TRP A 82 18.64 -6.78 -26.52
CA TRP A 82 18.23 -5.66 -25.65
C TRP A 82 16.81 -5.80 -25.08
N ALA A 83 15.91 -6.50 -25.79
CA ALA A 83 14.54 -6.74 -25.33
C ALA A 83 14.41 -7.44 -23.98
N HIS A 84 15.42 -8.18 -23.53
CA HIS A 84 15.36 -8.90 -22.25
C HIS A 84 15.28 -7.97 -21.03
N TYR A 85 15.86 -6.75 -21.08
CA TYR A 85 15.75 -5.78 -19.97
C TYR A 85 14.33 -5.22 -19.83
N PRO A 86 13.69 -4.68 -20.89
CA PRO A 86 12.31 -4.21 -20.75
C PRO A 86 11.33 -5.36 -20.53
N LEU A 87 11.54 -6.55 -21.12
CA LEU A 87 10.68 -7.72 -20.86
C LEU A 87 10.70 -8.13 -19.38
N ALA A 88 11.88 -8.22 -18.77
CA ALA A 88 11.98 -8.53 -17.34
C ALA A 88 11.35 -7.45 -16.47
N SER A 89 11.48 -6.18 -16.86
CA SER A 89 10.87 -5.04 -16.16
C SER A 89 9.34 -5.07 -16.24
N ILE A 90 8.78 -5.35 -17.43
CA ILE A 90 7.33 -5.49 -17.63
C ILE A 90 6.80 -6.68 -16.82
N ALA A 91 7.49 -7.82 -16.85
CA ALA A 91 7.11 -9.00 -16.07
C ALA A 91 7.12 -8.73 -14.56
N PHE A 92 8.15 -8.04 -14.06
CA PHE A 92 8.23 -7.63 -12.66
C PHE A 92 7.08 -6.69 -12.27
N LEU A 93 6.86 -5.62 -13.04
CA LEU A 93 5.78 -4.65 -12.76
C LEU A 93 4.40 -5.32 -12.78
N TRP A 94 4.17 -6.20 -13.76
CA TRP A 94 2.93 -6.97 -13.83
C TRP A 94 2.77 -7.85 -12.60
N LEU A 95 3.79 -8.63 -12.23
CA LEU A 95 3.74 -9.51 -11.06
C LEU A 95 3.52 -8.73 -9.75
N SER A 96 4.27 -7.65 -9.51
CA SER A 96 4.12 -6.78 -8.34
C SER A 96 2.73 -6.18 -8.24
N ALA A 97 2.16 -5.71 -9.36
CA ALA A 97 0.82 -5.16 -9.37
C ALA A 97 -0.27 -6.23 -9.16
N VAL A 98 -0.10 -7.44 -9.72
CA VAL A 98 -0.98 -8.59 -9.41
C VAL A 98 -0.91 -8.94 -7.92
N LEU A 99 0.29 -9.02 -7.34
CA LEU A 99 0.49 -9.27 -5.91
C LEU A 99 -0.18 -8.19 -5.05
N LEU A 100 -0.05 -6.91 -5.42
CA LEU A 100 -0.69 -5.81 -4.72
C LEU A 100 -2.22 -5.92 -4.76
N ILE A 101 -2.83 -6.19 -5.92
CA ILE A 101 -4.28 -6.26 -6.07
C ILE A 101 -4.86 -7.48 -5.32
N LEU A 102 -4.18 -8.62 -5.36
CA LEU A 102 -4.67 -9.88 -4.79
C LEU A 102 -4.33 -10.01 -3.29
N CYS A 103 -3.14 -9.61 -2.87
CA CYS A 103 -2.59 -9.89 -1.55
C CYS A 103 -2.49 -8.67 -0.63
N SER A 104 -2.84 -7.45 -1.08
CA SER A 104 -2.79 -6.22 -0.24
C SER A 104 -3.50 -6.33 1.10
N SER A 105 -4.58 -7.14 1.20
CA SER A 105 -5.29 -7.35 2.48
C SER A 105 -4.49 -8.16 3.49
N ARG A 106 -3.52 -8.96 3.04
CA ARG A 106 -2.70 -9.85 3.86
C ARG A 106 -1.24 -9.47 3.71
N ALA A 107 -0.84 -8.38 4.37
CA ALA A 107 0.54 -7.87 4.28
C ALA A 107 1.62 -8.91 4.65
N TRP A 108 1.30 -9.88 5.50
CA TRP A 108 2.21 -10.99 5.85
C TRP A 108 2.50 -11.93 4.68
N ILE A 109 1.63 -12.00 3.67
CA ILE A 109 1.85 -12.76 2.43
C ILE A 109 2.40 -11.84 1.35
N TYR A 110 1.86 -10.62 1.24
CA TYR A 110 2.28 -9.64 0.24
C TYR A 110 3.76 -9.27 0.39
N LEU A 111 4.22 -8.93 1.60
CA LEU A 111 5.60 -8.48 1.82
C LEU A 111 6.65 -9.53 1.39
N PRO A 112 6.60 -10.80 1.84
CA PRO A 112 7.59 -11.79 1.39
C PRO A 112 7.45 -12.10 -0.10
N ALA A 113 6.23 -12.14 -0.65
CA ALA A 113 6.04 -12.36 -2.08
C ALA A 113 6.67 -11.24 -2.94
N GLU A 114 6.53 -9.99 -2.51
CA GLU A 114 7.12 -8.83 -3.19
C GLU A 114 8.66 -8.84 -3.10
N ILE A 115 9.23 -9.21 -1.94
CA ILE A 115 10.68 -9.35 -1.78
C ILE A 115 11.23 -10.45 -2.69
N VAL A 116 10.53 -11.57 -2.82
CA VAL A 116 10.90 -12.66 -3.73
C VAL A 116 10.80 -12.21 -5.19
N ALA A 117 9.72 -11.52 -5.57
CA ALA A 117 9.55 -10.97 -6.91
C ALA A 117 10.66 -9.97 -7.26
N ALA A 118 10.98 -9.04 -6.37
CA ALA A 118 12.09 -8.09 -6.52
C ALA A 118 13.44 -8.80 -6.58
N GLY A 119 13.64 -9.83 -5.77
CA GLY A 119 14.85 -10.66 -5.79
C GLY A 119 15.05 -11.39 -7.12
N LEU A 120 14.00 -12.00 -7.66
CA LEU A 120 14.04 -12.65 -8.98
C LEU A 120 14.33 -11.63 -10.09
N PHE A 121 13.70 -10.46 -10.04
CA PHE A 121 13.96 -9.40 -11.01
C PHE A 121 15.42 -8.94 -10.98
N ILE A 122 15.95 -8.62 -9.81
CA ILE A 122 17.34 -8.17 -9.66
C ILE A 122 18.32 -9.29 -10.04
N PHE A 123 18.01 -10.55 -9.71
CA PHE A 123 18.80 -11.69 -10.16
C PHE A 123 18.84 -11.82 -11.68
N MET A 124 17.71 -11.60 -12.38
CA MET A 124 17.71 -11.56 -13.84
C MET A 124 18.60 -10.43 -14.39
N LEU A 125 18.56 -9.23 -13.77
CA LEU A 125 19.42 -8.11 -14.16
C LEU A 125 20.91 -8.41 -13.98
N ASP A 126 21.29 -9.07 -12.88
CA ASP A 126 22.66 -9.52 -12.63
C ASP A 126 23.13 -10.50 -13.72
N ARG A 127 22.23 -11.37 -14.21
CA ARG A 127 22.54 -12.34 -15.27
C ARG A 127 22.63 -11.72 -16.66
N PHE A 128 21.91 -10.64 -16.92
CA PHE A 128 21.94 -9.92 -18.20
C PHE A 128 23.11 -8.94 -18.28
N THR A 129 23.53 -8.38 -17.16
CA THR A 129 24.60 -7.39 -17.12
C THR A 129 25.96 -8.09 -17.20
N PRO A 130 26.81 -7.77 -18.19
CA PRO A 130 28.17 -8.31 -18.25
C PRO A 130 29.00 -7.75 -17.09
N GLY A 131 29.54 -8.62 -16.25
CA GLY A 131 30.35 -8.22 -15.09
C GLY A 131 30.44 -9.28 -14.00
N PRO A 132 31.12 -8.97 -12.89
CA PRO A 132 31.11 -9.82 -11.70
C PRO A 132 29.70 -9.86 -11.10
N ALA A 133 29.27 -11.05 -10.66
CA ALA A 133 27.97 -11.23 -10.03
C ALA A 133 27.86 -10.38 -8.75
N TRP A 134 26.97 -9.40 -8.76
CA TRP A 134 26.73 -8.47 -7.65
C TRP A 134 25.45 -8.80 -6.88
N PHE A 135 24.63 -9.73 -7.38
CA PHE A 135 23.40 -10.15 -6.72
C PHE A 135 23.66 -10.69 -5.30
N LEU A 136 24.55 -11.68 -5.16
CA LEU A 136 24.86 -12.30 -3.87
C LEU A 136 25.56 -11.36 -2.87
N PRO A 137 26.65 -10.65 -3.24
CA PRO A 137 27.41 -9.85 -2.28
C PRO A 137 26.74 -8.52 -1.91
N LEU A 138 25.83 -7.99 -2.76
CA LEU A 138 25.23 -6.67 -2.55
C LEU A 138 23.70 -6.72 -2.55
N ALA A 139 23.08 -7.17 -3.64
CA ALA A 139 21.63 -7.04 -3.80
C ALA A 139 20.83 -7.87 -2.78
N LEU A 140 21.25 -9.11 -2.53
CA LEU A 140 20.58 -10.01 -1.59
C LEU A 140 20.66 -9.48 -0.15
N PRO A 141 21.82 -9.03 0.37
CA PRO A 141 21.89 -8.31 1.64
C PRO A 141 20.98 -7.08 1.71
N VAL A 142 20.90 -6.28 0.65
CA VAL A 142 20.02 -5.10 0.60
C VAL A 142 18.54 -5.50 0.61
N LEU A 143 18.16 -6.55 -0.11
CA LEU A 143 16.79 -7.11 -0.13
C LEU A 143 16.39 -7.69 1.23
N LEU A 144 17.32 -8.36 1.92
CA LEU A 144 17.09 -8.85 3.27
C LEU A 144 16.98 -7.67 4.26
N LEU A 145 17.80 -6.63 4.12
CA LEU A 145 17.72 -5.44 4.95
C LEU A 145 16.38 -4.72 4.78
N ILE A 146 15.95 -4.44 3.55
CA ILE A 146 14.65 -3.77 3.33
C ILE A 146 13.49 -4.65 3.84
N GLY A 147 13.57 -5.96 3.61
CA GLY A 147 12.55 -6.91 4.06
C GLY A 147 12.43 -6.99 5.58
N THR A 148 13.56 -7.06 6.28
CA THR A 148 13.60 -7.10 7.75
C THR A 148 13.13 -5.78 8.36
N VAL A 149 13.55 -4.64 7.83
CA VAL A 149 13.12 -3.31 8.31
C VAL A 149 11.61 -3.13 8.11
N LEU A 150 11.07 -3.49 6.94
CA LEU A 150 9.63 -3.39 6.67
C LEU A 150 8.82 -4.37 7.54
N ALA A 151 9.26 -5.62 7.68
CA ALA A 151 8.61 -6.60 8.54
C ALA A 151 8.59 -6.16 10.01
N LEU A 152 9.71 -5.63 10.51
CA LEU A 152 9.81 -5.12 11.87
C LEU A 152 8.89 -3.90 12.07
N THR A 153 8.89 -2.95 11.12
CA THR A 153 8.03 -1.77 11.19
C THR A 153 6.55 -2.16 11.21
N LEU A 154 6.13 -3.06 10.32
CA LEU A 154 4.75 -3.53 10.27
C LEU A 154 4.34 -4.33 11.52
N THR A 155 5.24 -5.14 12.07
CA THR A 155 4.96 -5.89 13.29
C THR A 155 4.86 -4.98 14.51
N ILE A 156 5.73 -3.98 14.65
CA ILE A 156 5.66 -2.96 15.71
C ILE A 156 4.34 -2.19 15.61
N VAL A 157 3.99 -1.68 14.43
CA VAL A 157 2.77 -0.89 14.21
C VAL A 157 1.52 -1.72 14.55
N ARG A 158 1.48 -3.00 14.15
CA ARG A 158 0.34 -3.89 14.43
C ARG A 158 0.27 -4.37 15.87
N LYS A 159 1.41 -4.66 16.52
CA LYS A 159 1.41 -5.19 17.90
C LYS A 159 1.15 -4.10 18.94
N LEU A 160 1.55 -2.86 18.66
CA LEU A 160 1.41 -1.74 19.58
C LEU A 160 0.21 -0.84 19.26
N ASP A 161 -0.61 -1.20 18.28
CA ASP A 161 -1.77 -0.41 17.78
C ASP A 161 -1.45 1.08 17.72
N LEU A 162 -0.35 1.41 17.03
CA LEU A 162 0.19 2.76 17.03
C LEU A 162 -0.78 3.74 16.39
N SER A 163 -1.00 4.87 17.08
CA SER A 163 -1.70 6.04 16.50
C SER A 163 -1.00 6.50 15.21
N PRO A 164 -1.70 7.10 14.24
CA PRO A 164 -1.12 7.49 12.94
C PRO A 164 0.17 8.33 13.06
N PHE A 165 0.22 9.28 14.01
CA PHE A 165 1.43 10.06 14.29
C PHE A 165 2.61 9.22 14.76
N ALA A 166 2.37 8.18 15.56
CA ALA A 166 3.39 7.26 16.04
C ALA A 166 3.84 6.29 14.93
N THR A 167 2.94 5.90 14.04
CA THR A 167 3.27 5.13 12.83
C THR A 167 4.21 5.93 11.93
N ILE A 168 3.96 7.21 11.70
CA ILE A 168 4.85 8.09 10.92
C ILE A 168 6.22 8.21 11.59
N ALA A 169 6.26 8.48 12.89
CA ALA A 169 7.52 8.56 13.64
C ALA A 169 8.33 7.25 13.58
N THR A 170 7.65 6.10 13.69
CA THR A 170 8.29 4.77 13.59
C THR A 170 8.79 4.50 12.18
N ALA A 171 8.03 4.87 11.15
CA ALA A 171 8.45 4.74 9.75
C ALA A 171 9.67 5.61 9.43
N MET A 172 9.72 6.83 9.98
CA MET A 172 10.88 7.70 9.85
C MET A 172 12.14 7.10 10.52
N LEU A 173 11.99 6.53 11.72
CA LEU A 173 13.10 5.87 12.40
C LEU A 173 13.58 4.64 11.61
N ALA A 174 12.65 3.85 11.09
CA ALA A 174 12.94 2.71 10.23
C ALA A 174 13.66 3.12 8.93
N ALA A 175 13.26 4.23 8.30
CA ALA A 175 13.94 4.78 7.13
C ALA A 175 15.38 5.21 7.44
N GLY A 176 15.63 5.82 8.60
CA GLY A 176 16.98 6.14 9.06
C GLY A 176 17.84 4.88 9.27
N ALA A 177 17.29 3.87 9.94
CA ALA A 177 17.98 2.59 10.14
C ALA A 177 18.29 1.87 8.82
N PHE A 178 17.36 1.91 7.86
CA PHE A 178 17.57 1.40 6.51
C PHE A 178 18.69 2.16 5.78
N ALA A 179 18.70 3.50 5.85
CA ALA A 179 19.73 4.32 5.20
C ALA A 179 21.14 4.02 5.75
N VAL A 180 21.27 3.86 7.07
CA VAL A 180 22.54 3.47 7.71
C VAL A 180 22.97 2.07 7.25
N GLY A 181 22.06 1.09 7.30
CA GLY A 181 22.37 -0.28 6.85
C GLY A 181 22.76 -0.33 5.37
N LEU A 182 22.08 0.44 4.53
CA LEU A 182 22.36 0.53 3.09
C LEU A 182 23.73 1.15 2.83
N GLU A 183 24.07 2.25 3.51
CA GLU A 183 25.41 2.85 3.40
C GLU A 183 26.51 1.89 3.84
N LEU A 184 26.31 1.17 4.96
CA LEU A 184 27.27 0.18 5.41
C LEU A 184 27.48 -0.95 4.39
N LEU A 185 26.41 -1.45 3.77
CA LEU A 185 26.50 -2.48 2.73
C LEU A 185 27.23 -1.96 1.48
N LEU A 186 26.94 -0.73 1.06
CA LEU A 186 27.61 -0.10 -0.09
C LEU A 186 29.09 0.13 0.19
N ASN A 187 29.44 0.75 1.32
CA ASN A 187 30.84 1.04 1.67
C ASN A 187 31.64 -0.25 1.91
N ARG A 188 30.99 -1.32 2.41
CA ARG A 188 31.61 -2.65 2.52
C ARG A 188 31.86 -3.29 1.15
N TYR A 189 30.97 -3.07 0.18
CA TYR A 189 31.10 -3.60 -1.18
C TYR A 189 32.17 -2.87 -1.98
N PHE A 190 32.15 -1.53 -2.00
CA PHE A 190 33.06 -0.71 -2.81
C PHE A 190 34.43 -0.48 -2.15
N ASP A 191 34.45 -0.06 -0.87
CA ASP A 191 35.68 0.41 -0.22
C ASP A 191 36.23 -0.58 0.82
N HIS A 192 35.52 -1.69 1.05
CA HIS A 192 35.80 -2.68 2.11
C HIS A 192 35.92 -2.06 3.52
N ARG A 193 35.30 -0.89 3.72
CA ARG A 193 35.32 -0.14 4.99
C ARG A 193 33.93 -0.07 5.60
N TRP A 194 33.88 -0.15 6.93
CA TRP A 194 32.67 0.12 7.70
C TRP A 194 32.65 1.60 8.08
N PHE A 195 32.16 2.44 7.18
CA PHE A 195 32.09 3.89 7.39
C PHE A 195 30.68 4.40 7.10
N VAL A 196 30.27 5.46 7.80
CA VAL A 196 28.97 6.13 7.62
C VAL A 196 29.20 7.63 7.52
N SER A 197 28.58 8.26 6.53
CA SER A 197 28.78 9.66 6.18
C SER A 197 27.44 10.33 5.89
N TRP A 198 26.80 10.00 4.77
CA TRP A 198 25.53 10.59 4.36
C TRP A 198 24.36 10.09 5.20
N SER A 199 24.36 8.83 5.64
CA SER A 199 23.30 8.32 6.52
C SER A 199 23.35 8.95 7.91
N ALA A 200 24.55 9.25 8.42
CA ALA A 200 24.71 9.94 9.70
C ALA A 200 24.11 11.35 9.64
N LEU A 201 24.38 12.10 8.57
CA LEU A 201 23.78 13.42 8.35
C LEU A 201 22.25 13.32 8.24
N ALA A 202 21.74 12.34 7.47
CA ALA A 202 20.31 12.12 7.35
C ALA A 202 19.67 11.79 8.72
N CYS A 203 20.29 10.95 9.54
CA CYS A 203 19.83 10.63 10.89
C CYS A 203 19.79 11.88 11.78
N VAL A 204 20.82 12.72 11.75
CA VAL A 204 20.87 13.97 12.53
C VAL A 204 19.71 14.90 12.15
N CYS A 205 19.37 15.00 10.85
CA CYS A 205 18.23 15.81 10.40
C CYS A 205 16.86 15.19 10.76
N MET A 206 16.76 13.86 10.76
CA MET A 206 15.50 13.14 11.03
C MET A 206 15.16 13.07 12.52
N LEU A 207 16.17 12.99 13.40
CA LEU A 207 16.00 12.94 14.86
C LEU A 207 15.14 14.08 15.43
N PRO A 208 15.38 15.38 15.16
CA PRO A 208 14.56 16.45 15.71
C PRO A 208 13.12 16.39 15.20
N LEU A 209 12.90 15.94 13.95
CA LEU A 209 11.57 15.80 13.39
C LEU A 209 10.79 14.65 14.05
N VAL A 210 11.45 13.52 14.34
CA VAL A 210 10.88 12.42 15.13
C VAL A 210 10.54 12.88 16.54
N LEU A 211 11.45 13.60 17.21
CA LEU A 211 11.22 14.13 18.57
C LEU A 211 10.05 15.12 18.60
N LEU A 212 9.97 16.02 17.61
CA LEU A 212 8.86 16.96 17.46
C LEU A 212 7.53 16.23 17.28
N LEU A 213 7.47 15.20 16.44
CA LEU A 213 6.25 14.40 16.25
C LEU A 213 5.82 13.67 17.53
N LEU A 214 6.78 13.11 18.28
CA LEU A 214 6.50 12.46 19.56
C LEU A 214 6.03 13.46 20.62
N TYR A 215 6.63 14.65 20.65
CA TYR A 215 6.20 15.76 21.51
C TYR A 215 4.79 16.22 21.16
N LEU A 216 4.51 16.49 19.88
CA LEU A 216 3.18 16.88 19.40
C LEU A 216 2.13 15.82 19.74
N ARG A 217 2.45 14.53 19.59
CA ARG A 217 1.56 13.44 20.00
C ARG A 217 1.25 13.50 21.49
N LYS A 218 2.26 13.68 22.34
CA LYS A 218 2.09 13.76 23.80
C LYS A 218 1.23 14.97 24.17
N TRP A 219 1.55 16.14 23.62
CA TRP A 219 0.82 17.39 23.83
C TRP A 219 -0.65 17.28 23.38
N LEU A 220 -0.91 16.70 22.21
CA LEU A 220 -2.26 16.53 21.69
C LEU A 220 -3.09 15.58 22.57
N LYS A 221 -2.46 14.51 23.08
CA LYS A 221 -3.11 13.55 23.99
C LYS A 221 -3.48 14.20 25.32
N GLU A 222 -2.62 15.06 25.87
CA GLU A 222 -2.87 15.83 27.09
C GLU A 222 -4.02 16.83 26.88
N ARG A 223 -3.99 17.61 25.79
CA ARG A 223 -5.05 18.56 25.42
C ARG A 223 -6.40 17.89 25.16
N GLN A 224 -6.43 16.73 24.50
CA GLN A 224 -7.67 15.99 24.29
C GLN A 224 -8.27 15.49 25.61
N ALA A 225 -7.44 15.10 26.58
CA ALA A 225 -7.91 14.72 27.90
C ALA A 225 -8.49 15.92 28.67
N GLU A 226 -7.90 17.10 28.53
CA GLU A 226 -8.43 18.36 29.08
C GLU A 226 -9.74 18.78 28.43
N ILE A 227 -9.81 18.78 27.09
CA ILE A 227 -11.03 19.14 26.34
C ILE A 227 -12.16 18.17 26.67
N ARG A 228 -11.88 16.86 26.79
CA ARG A 228 -12.89 15.86 27.20
C ARG A 228 -13.40 16.12 28.62
N LYS A 229 -12.53 16.54 29.55
CA LYS A 229 -12.96 16.97 30.89
C LYS A 229 -13.80 18.24 30.83
N MET A 230 -13.44 19.22 30.01
CA MET A 230 -14.24 20.44 29.86
C MET A 230 -15.61 20.18 29.21
N LEU A 231 -15.74 19.15 28.38
CA LEU A 231 -16.97 18.84 27.65
C LEU A 231 -17.94 17.88 28.37
N HIS A 232 -17.66 17.44 29.60
CA HIS A 232 -18.48 16.54 30.44
C HIS A 232 -19.81 16.05 29.81
N MET A 233 -19.66 15.08 28.90
CA MET A 233 -20.43 13.82 28.90
C MET A 233 -19.47 12.73 29.37
#